data_AF-A0AAU2PYI1-F1
#
_entry.id   AF-A0AAU2PYI1-F1
#
_cell.length_a   1.000
_cell.length_b   1.000
_cell.length_c   1.000
_cell.angle_alpha   90.00
_cell.angle_beta   90.00
_cell.angle_gamma   90.00
#
_symmetry.space_group_name_H-M   'P 1'
#
loop_
_entity.id
_entity.type
_entity.pdbx_description
1 polymer ?
#
loop_
_entity_poly.entity_id
_entity_poly.type
_entity_poly.pdbx_seq_one_letter_code
_entity_poly.pdbx_strand_id
1 'polypeptide(L)'
;MAAPHPLTGIAPDPRAAARWALGRMASAAAEDTRFAAVAEAVQHRVPHEVSGRYGATGAARFVSGEPEPDARETLDDASTAELRRDVSVGTDPCLALTDPARLVGAVATASDGRLTWHEGRPAVDLVLTPDPESADPTDPWLPPGASRLPVAVDVRSGLLLRAEAFDSHGCFRSGTLRLARTSADTHTDTDPAAPAPDGTGAGPVLARMATSLLDPVRLRAEIHAEPGLDPPLPTAALPSPRRWTVTVHSPSGTLTVEISGAYRSDRAAPAAARLAELLTPARIVSHLADATLTGPHSLRATVRPLRTFPLSAWAPEEDLVCDFTVDPATGILLHARTTDTASRVLFRCEVRTFHPG
;
A
#
# COMPACT_ATOMS: atom_id res chain seq x y z
N MET A 1 9.19 -35.18 -11.36
CA MET A 1 8.62 -34.63 -10.12
C MET A 1 8.59 -33.12 -10.25
N ALA A 2 7.45 -32.47 -10.03
CA ALA A 2 7.39 -31.01 -9.99
C ALA A 2 8.17 -30.51 -8.76
N ALA A 3 8.94 -29.44 -8.91
CA ALA A 3 9.64 -28.83 -7.78
C ALA A 3 8.63 -28.38 -6.72
N PRO A 4 8.88 -28.61 -5.41
CA PRO A 4 8.01 -28.09 -4.36
C PRO A 4 7.97 -26.56 -4.42
N HIS A 5 6.82 -25.99 -4.06
CA HIS A 5 6.70 -24.53 -3.99
C HIS A 5 7.63 -24.00 -2.89
N PRO A 6 8.43 -22.95 -3.15
CA PRO A 6 9.49 -22.58 -2.22
C PRO A 6 8.97 -21.96 -0.91
N LEU A 7 7.73 -21.44 -0.89
CA LEU A 7 7.08 -20.97 0.34
C LEU A 7 6.47 -22.07 1.21
N THR A 8 6.47 -23.35 0.80
CA THR A 8 5.81 -24.41 1.59
C THR A 8 6.36 -24.54 3.02
N GLY A 9 7.64 -24.24 3.24
CA GLY A 9 8.25 -24.22 4.59
C GLY A 9 8.09 -22.91 5.36
N ILE A 10 7.73 -21.82 4.70
CA ILE A 10 7.75 -20.44 5.24
C ILE A 10 6.33 -19.94 5.52
N ALA A 11 5.41 -20.24 4.62
CA ALA A 11 4.00 -19.87 4.68
C ALA A 11 3.16 -21.16 4.51
N PRO A 12 3.14 -22.02 5.55
CA PRO A 12 2.54 -23.35 5.44
C PRO A 12 1.01 -23.30 5.34
N ASP A 13 0.39 -22.23 5.84
CA ASP A 13 -1.06 -22.03 5.79
C ASP A 13 -1.46 -20.88 4.84
N PRO A 14 -2.72 -20.86 4.36
CA PRO A 14 -3.18 -19.84 3.42
C PRO A 14 -3.10 -18.40 3.94
N ARG A 15 -3.30 -18.17 5.25
CA ARG A 15 -3.25 -16.82 5.83
C ARG A 15 -1.82 -16.32 5.95
N ALA A 16 -0.86 -17.19 6.26
CA ALA A 16 0.56 -16.91 6.22
C ALA A 16 1.01 -16.57 4.79
N ALA A 17 0.47 -17.25 3.78
CA ALA A 17 0.77 -16.95 2.38
C ALA A 17 0.24 -15.55 1.97
N ALA A 18 -0.98 -15.18 2.40
CA ALA A 18 -1.51 -13.83 2.18
C ALA A 18 -0.67 -12.75 2.85
N ARG A 19 -0.27 -12.95 4.12
CA ARG A 19 0.63 -12.03 4.84
C ARG A 19 1.96 -11.88 4.12
N TRP A 20 2.53 -13.00 3.67
CA TRP A 20 3.79 -12.99 2.91
C TRP A 20 3.63 -12.18 1.61
N ALA A 21 2.55 -12.40 0.85
CA ALA A 21 2.32 -11.73 -0.42
C ALA A 21 2.15 -10.21 -0.26
N LEU A 22 1.31 -9.76 0.69
CA LEU A 22 1.17 -8.32 1.00
C LEU A 22 2.48 -7.72 1.49
N GLY A 23 3.22 -8.47 2.32
CA GLY A 23 4.52 -8.05 2.83
C GLY A 23 5.54 -7.85 1.71
N ARG A 24 5.55 -8.76 0.72
CA ARG A 24 6.42 -8.68 -0.45
C ARG A 24 6.02 -7.53 -1.37
N MET A 25 4.72 -7.36 -1.66
CA MET A 25 4.20 -6.22 -2.43
C MET A 25 4.66 -4.89 -1.82
N ALA A 26 4.63 -4.76 -0.50
CA ALA A 26 5.09 -3.57 0.21
C ALA A 26 6.61 -3.41 0.22
N SER A 27 7.36 -4.50 0.38
CA SER A 27 8.83 -4.48 0.37
C SER A 27 9.39 -3.98 -0.96
N ALA A 28 8.67 -4.21 -2.07
CA ALA A 28 9.04 -3.69 -3.38
C ALA A 28 9.14 -2.15 -3.44
N ALA A 29 8.53 -1.41 -2.50
CA ALA A 29 8.72 0.04 -2.39
C ALA A 29 10.08 0.46 -1.82
N ALA A 30 10.78 -0.42 -1.09
CA ALA A 30 12.12 -0.18 -0.55
C ALA A 30 13.22 -0.80 -1.40
N GLU A 31 12.88 -1.75 -2.25
CA GLU A 31 13.84 -2.52 -3.03
C GLU A 31 13.94 -2.00 -4.45
N ASP A 32 15.16 -1.86 -4.94
CA ASP A 32 15.42 -1.57 -6.34
C ASP A 32 15.62 -2.89 -7.11
N THR A 33 14.51 -3.51 -7.46
CA THR A 33 14.53 -4.68 -8.34
C THR A 33 14.74 -4.19 -9.77
N ARG A 34 15.89 -4.52 -10.35
CA ARG A 34 16.09 -4.45 -11.80
C ARG A 34 15.45 -5.64 -12.51
N PHE A 35 14.75 -5.42 -13.60
CA PHE A 35 14.07 -6.47 -14.36
C PHE A 35 13.92 -6.17 -15.85
N ALA A 36 13.73 -7.22 -16.63
CA ALA A 36 13.26 -7.13 -18.00
C ALA A 36 11.92 -7.86 -18.12
N ALA A 37 10.93 -7.21 -18.72
CA ALA A 37 9.56 -7.75 -18.80
C ALA A 37 8.80 -7.28 -20.03
N VAL A 38 7.72 -8.00 -20.33
CA VAL A 38 6.65 -7.51 -21.19
C VAL A 38 5.39 -7.40 -20.34
N ALA A 39 4.84 -6.20 -20.24
CA ALA A 39 3.57 -5.93 -19.58
C ALA A 39 2.47 -5.82 -20.65
N GLU A 40 1.36 -6.50 -20.43
CA GLU A 40 0.18 -6.47 -21.29
C GLU A 40 -1.04 -6.14 -20.43
N ALA A 41 -1.88 -5.22 -20.87
CA ALA A 41 -3.14 -4.88 -20.22
C ALA A 41 -4.27 -4.75 -21.24
N VAL A 42 -5.41 -5.33 -20.90
CA VAL A 42 -6.60 -5.39 -21.74
C VAL A 42 -7.73 -4.66 -21.01
N GLN A 43 -8.29 -3.64 -21.67
CA GLN A 43 -9.48 -2.93 -21.20
C GLN A 43 -10.72 -3.60 -21.76
N HIS A 44 -11.52 -4.23 -20.90
CA HIS A 44 -12.74 -4.94 -21.32
C HIS A 44 -13.94 -3.99 -21.44
N ARG A 45 -13.96 -2.89 -20.66
CA ARG A 45 -15.06 -1.91 -20.56
C ARG A 45 -14.54 -0.53 -20.17
N VAL A 46 -15.27 0.56 -20.41
CA VAL A 46 -14.68 1.91 -20.28
C VAL A 46 -14.67 2.39 -18.81
N PRO A 47 -13.58 3.04 -18.31
CA PRO A 47 -13.48 3.44 -16.90
C PRO A 47 -14.62 4.31 -16.35
N HIS A 48 -15.28 5.13 -17.18
CA HIS A 48 -16.41 5.97 -16.74
C HIS A 48 -17.67 5.16 -16.37
N GLU A 49 -17.78 3.90 -16.82
CA GLU A 49 -18.82 2.97 -16.42
C GLU A 49 -18.57 2.44 -14.99
N VAL A 50 -17.32 2.45 -14.54
CA VAL A 50 -16.88 2.05 -13.18
C VAL A 50 -17.06 3.22 -12.21
N SER A 51 -18.29 3.72 -12.17
CA SER A 51 -18.63 5.03 -11.59
C SER A 51 -18.56 5.10 -10.06
N GLY A 52 -18.60 3.95 -9.37
CA GLY A 52 -18.41 3.86 -7.92
C GLY A 52 -19.15 4.93 -7.11
N ARG A 53 -18.53 5.40 -6.02
CA ARG A 53 -19.10 6.48 -5.17
C ARG A 53 -19.09 7.87 -5.80
N TYR A 54 -18.38 8.08 -6.92
CA TYR A 54 -18.27 9.40 -7.56
C TYR A 54 -19.28 9.60 -8.71
N GLY A 55 -19.99 8.53 -9.13
CA GLY A 55 -21.03 8.56 -10.16
C GLY A 55 -20.50 8.76 -11.58
N ALA A 56 -21.31 8.41 -12.58
CA ALA A 56 -20.98 8.58 -13.99
C ALA A 56 -20.79 10.06 -14.39
N THR A 57 -21.44 10.98 -13.67
CA THR A 57 -21.28 12.43 -13.82
C THR A 57 -20.03 12.98 -13.13
N GLY A 58 -19.51 12.30 -12.11
CA GLY A 58 -18.17 12.56 -11.58
C GLY A 58 -17.10 12.17 -12.58
N ALA A 59 -17.29 11.03 -13.27
CA ALA A 59 -16.41 10.56 -14.34
C ALA A 59 -16.34 11.54 -15.53
N ALA A 60 -17.41 12.31 -15.83
CA ALA A 60 -17.39 13.35 -16.87
C ALA A 60 -16.47 14.55 -16.53
N ARG A 61 -16.03 14.70 -15.28
CA ARG A 61 -15.07 15.72 -14.83
C ARG A 61 -13.62 15.25 -14.95
N PHE A 62 -13.40 13.98 -15.25
CA PHE A 62 -12.10 13.36 -15.44
C PHE A 62 -11.99 12.93 -16.90
N VAL A 63 -10.85 13.23 -17.51
CA VAL A 63 -10.68 13.29 -18.96
C VAL A 63 -11.21 12.03 -19.65
N SER A 64 -12.11 12.22 -20.62
CA SER A 64 -12.57 11.15 -21.49
C SER A 64 -11.40 10.66 -22.35
N GLY A 65 -10.75 9.57 -21.94
CA GLY A 65 -9.96 8.76 -22.85
C GLY A 65 -10.90 7.85 -23.63
N GLU A 66 -10.67 7.72 -24.94
CA GLU A 66 -11.24 6.61 -25.68
C GLU A 66 -10.77 5.28 -25.06
N PRO A 67 -11.53 4.18 -25.17
CA PRO A 67 -11.01 2.87 -24.82
C PRO A 67 -9.67 2.66 -25.53
N GLU A 68 -8.59 2.58 -24.77
CA GLU A 68 -7.29 2.29 -25.34
C GLU A 68 -7.28 0.84 -25.84
N PRO A 69 -6.66 0.58 -27.02
CA PRO A 69 -6.38 -0.78 -27.46
C PRO A 69 -5.52 -1.51 -26.41
N ASP A 70 -5.41 -2.84 -26.54
CA ASP A 70 -4.50 -3.67 -25.74
C ASP A 70 -3.16 -2.94 -25.54
N ALA A 71 -2.91 -2.48 -24.32
CA ALA A 71 -1.70 -1.76 -23.98
C ALA A 71 -0.60 -2.80 -23.80
N ARG A 72 0.53 -2.59 -24.46
CA ARG A 72 1.68 -3.47 -24.34
C ARG A 72 2.95 -2.65 -24.22
N GLU A 73 3.64 -2.84 -23.11
CA GLU A 73 4.88 -2.15 -22.79
C GLU A 73 6.02 -3.18 -22.70
N THR A 74 7.15 -2.88 -23.34
CA THR A 74 8.37 -3.68 -23.20
C THR A 74 9.35 -2.92 -22.35
N LEU A 75 9.76 -3.54 -21.24
CA LEU A 75 10.63 -2.95 -20.24
C LEU A 75 11.98 -3.67 -20.30
N ASP A 76 12.99 -2.96 -20.78
CA ASP A 76 14.36 -3.46 -20.87
C ASP A 76 15.20 -2.86 -19.74
N ASP A 77 15.64 -3.70 -18.80
CA ASP A 77 16.45 -3.32 -17.62
C ASP A 77 15.81 -2.22 -16.74
N ALA A 78 14.49 -2.28 -16.59
CA ALA A 78 13.72 -1.36 -15.76
C ALA A 78 14.05 -1.51 -14.27
N SER A 79 14.01 -0.41 -13.54
CA SER A 79 14.19 -0.32 -12.09
C SER A 79 12.85 -0.02 -11.41
N THR A 80 12.46 -0.81 -10.41
CA THR A 80 11.27 -0.52 -9.59
C THR A 80 11.40 0.82 -8.87
N ALA A 81 12.61 1.19 -8.43
CA ALA A 81 12.85 2.47 -7.75
C ALA A 81 12.70 3.67 -8.69
N GLU A 82 13.21 3.58 -9.92
CA GLU A 82 13.05 4.63 -10.93
C GLU A 82 11.60 4.80 -11.36
N LEU A 83 10.91 3.69 -11.69
CA LEU A 83 9.50 3.69 -12.07
C LEU A 83 8.61 4.25 -10.95
N ARG A 84 8.92 3.95 -9.69
CA ARG A 84 8.14 4.47 -8.55
C ARG A 84 8.23 5.99 -8.39
N ARG A 85 9.31 6.62 -8.87
CA ARG A 85 9.44 8.10 -8.90
C ARG A 85 8.70 8.72 -10.10
N ASP A 86 8.48 7.95 -11.16
CA ASP A 86 7.76 8.41 -12.34
C ASP A 86 6.24 8.46 -12.08
N VAL A 87 5.66 9.65 -12.24
CA VAL A 87 4.23 9.89 -12.03
C VAL A 87 3.37 9.18 -13.09
N SER A 88 3.89 8.98 -14.30
CA SER A 88 3.18 8.32 -15.41
C SER A 88 2.85 6.86 -15.10
N VAL A 89 3.69 6.19 -14.30
CA VAL A 89 3.44 4.83 -13.80
C VAL A 89 2.12 4.78 -13.05
N GLY A 90 1.74 5.87 -12.37
CA GLY A 90 0.46 6.10 -11.66
C GLY A 90 -0.78 5.75 -12.48
N THR A 91 -0.75 6.13 -13.74
CA THR A 91 -1.91 6.15 -14.63
C THR A 91 -1.84 5.10 -15.73
N ASP A 92 -0.64 4.63 -16.06
CA ASP A 92 -0.44 3.59 -17.07
C ASP A 92 -0.76 2.18 -16.50
N PRO A 93 -1.70 1.43 -17.11
CA PRO A 93 -2.06 0.09 -16.64
C PRO A 93 -0.90 -0.90 -16.57
N CYS A 94 -0.03 -0.88 -17.58
CA CYS A 94 1.07 -1.82 -17.75
C CYS A 94 2.16 -1.53 -16.71
N LEU A 95 2.55 -0.27 -16.57
CA LEU A 95 3.55 0.14 -15.60
C LEU A 95 3.05 -0.03 -14.16
N ALA A 96 1.76 0.16 -13.90
CA ALA A 96 1.19 -0.05 -12.56
C ALA A 96 1.34 -1.49 -12.02
N LEU A 97 1.46 -2.52 -12.88
CA LEU A 97 1.75 -3.90 -12.47
C LEU A 97 3.14 -4.05 -11.83
N THR A 98 4.04 -3.11 -12.14
CA THR A 98 5.43 -3.11 -11.65
C THR A 98 5.61 -2.41 -10.31
N ASP A 99 4.56 -1.75 -9.81
CA ASP A 99 4.58 -1.00 -8.54
C ASP A 99 3.49 -1.49 -7.58
N PRO A 100 3.53 -2.76 -7.14
CA PRO A 100 2.48 -3.39 -6.33
C PRO A 100 2.23 -2.69 -4.99
N ALA A 101 3.22 -1.99 -4.44
CA ALA A 101 3.10 -1.27 -3.18
C ALA A 101 2.05 -0.15 -3.24
N ARG A 102 1.75 0.42 -4.42
CA ARG A 102 0.69 1.42 -4.56
C ARG A 102 -0.69 0.88 -4.22
N LEU A 103 -0.93 -0.40 -4.52
CA LEU A 103 -2.24 -1.01 -4.35
C LEU A 103 -2.55 -1.21 -2.87
N VAL A 104 -1.52 -1.44 -2.05
CA VAL A 104 -1.64 -1.73 -0.62
C VAL A 104 -2.46 -0.65 0.11
N GLY A 105 -2.27 0.62 -0.23
CA GLY A 105 -2.96 1.71 0.47
C GLY A 105 -4.45 1.85 0.14
N ALA A 106 -4.89 1.30 -1.00
CA ALA A 106 -6.28 1.36 -1.46
C ALA A 106 -7.07 0.07 -1.17
N VAL A 107 -6.49 -0.89 -0.45
CA VAL A 107 -7.12 -2.18 -0.13
C VAL A 107 -7.75 -2.14 1.25
N ALA A 108 -9.01 -2.59 1.36
CA ALA A 108 -9.71 -2.76 2.62
C ALA A 108 -9.31 -4.07 3.31
N THR A 109 -9.31 -5.17 2.56
CA THR A 109 -9.02 -6.52 3.05
C THR A 109 -8.40 -7.38 1.96
N ALA A 110 -7.76 -8.47 2.34
CA ALA A 110 -7.29 -9.48 1.41
C ALA A 110 -7.78 -10.88 1.83
N SER A 111 -8.01 -11.75 0.84
CA SER A 111 -8.33 -13.16 1.09
C SER A 111 -7.13 -13.92 1.62
N ASP A 112 -7.38 -15.16 2.05
CA ASP A 112 -6.33 -16.17 2.16
C ASP A 112 -5.57 -16.35 0.84
N GLY A 113 -4.28 -16.65 0.94
CA GLY A 113 -3.36 -16.81 -0.18
C GLY A 113 -3.26 -18.26 -0.63
N ARG A 114 -3.11 -18.46 -1.93
CA ARG A 114 -2.90 -19.78 -2.53
C ARG A 114 -1.53 -19.81 -3.22
N LEU A 115 -0.66 -20.69 -2.74
CA LEU A 115 0.62 -20.97 -3.38
C LEU A 115 0.39 -21.59 -4.76
N THR A 116 1.02 -21.06 -5.80
CA THR A 116 0.79 -21.45 -7.19
C THR A 116 2.03 -21.21 -8.06
N TRP A 117 1.91 -21.49 -9.35
CA TRP A 117 2.92 -21.19 -10.36
C TRP A 117 2.27 -20.47 -11.54
N HIS A 118 2.88 -19.37 -12.00
CA HIS A 118 2.49 -18.66 -13.22
C HIS A 118 3.70 -18.63 -14.16
N GLU A 119 3.53 -19.17 -15.37
CA GLU A 119 4.58 -19.24 -16.40
C GLU A 119 5.93 -19.78 -15.87
N GLY A 120 5.88 -20.77 -14.97
CA GLY A 120 7.07 -21.38 -14.37
C GLY A 120 7.71 -20.59 -13.22
N ARG A 121 7.10 -19.48 -12.77
CA ARG A 121 7.53 -18.72 -11.60
C ARG A 121 6.63 -19.00 -10.38
N PRO A 122 7.20 -19.18 -9.19
CA PRO A 122 6.42 -19.38 -7.97
C PRO A 122 5.70 -18.09 -7.59
N ALA A 123 4.43 -18.21 -7.22
CA ALA A 123 3.56 -17.08 -6.98
C ALA A 123 2.56 -17.36 -5.87
N VAL A 124 2.02 -16.28 -5.29
CA VAL A 124 0.87 -16.35 -4.37
C VAL A 124 -0.32 -15.67 -5.03
N ASP A 125 -1.38 -16.43 -5.27
CA ASP A 125 -2.67 -15.87 -5.66
C ASP A 125 -3.41 -15.38 -4.42
N LEU A 126 -3.94 -14.16 -4.48
CA LEU A 126 -4.86 -13.63 -3.46
C LEU A 126 -5.85 -12.68 -4.11
N VAL A 127 -6.97 -12.45 -3.42
CA VAL A 127 -7.98 -11.48 -3.82
C VAL A 127 -7.89 -10.28 -2.91
N LEU A 128 -7.59 -9.13 -3.50
CA LEU A 128 -7.63 -7.84 -2.82
C LEU A 128 -9.04 -7.26 -2.95
N THR A 129 -9.62 -6.83 -1.83
CA THR A 129 -10.89 -6.12 -1.80
C THR A 129 -10.60 -4.63 -1.66
N PRO A 130 -10.92 -3.80 -2.66
CA PRO A 130 -10.67 -2.36 -2.62
C PRO A 130 -11.43 -1.69 -1.46
N ASP A 131 -10.83 -0.68 -0.85
CA ASP A 131 -11.54 0.26 0.03
C ASP A 131 -12.11 1.40 -0.83
N PRO A 132 -13.44 1.47 -1.02
CA PRO A 132 -14.03 2.53 -1.82
C PRO A 132 -13.72 3.91 -1.26
N GLU A 133 -13.41 4.04 0.04
CA GLU A 133 -13.19 5.34 0.67
C GLU A 133 -11.79 5.92 0.43
N SER A 134 -10.83 5.09 0.01
CA SER A 134 -9.46 5.48 -0.39
C SER A 134 -9.10 5.17 -1.83
N ALA A 135 -10.02 4.60 -2.62
CA ALA A 135 -9.81 4.31 -4.04
C ALA A 135 -9.55 5.59 -4.86
N ASP A 136 -8.44 5.60 -5.60
CA ASP A 136 -8.05 6.69 -6.51
C ASP A 136 -8.86 6.62 -7.81
N PRO A 137 -9.63 7.67 -8.16
CA PRO A 137 -10.34 7.76 -9.43
C PRO A 137 -9.48 7.56 -10.67
N THR A 138 -8.17 7.82 -10.58
CA THR A 138 -7.23 7.70 -11.69
C THR A 138 -6.45 6.38 -11.67
N ASP A 139 -6.59 5.56 -10.62
CA ASP A 139 -5.90 4.28 -10.55
C ASP A 139 -6.51 3.30 -11.57
N PRO A 140 -5.68 2.71 -12.45
CA PRO A 140 -6.14 1.83 -13.51
C PRO A 140 -6.75 0.51 -12.98
N TRP A 141 -6.37 0.07 -11.78
CA TRP A 141 -6.72 -1.22 -11.20
C TRP A 141 -7.73 -1.12 -10.06
N LEU A 142 -7.67 -0.04 -9.27
CA LEU A 142 -8.49 0.20 -8.09
C LEU A 142 -9.30 1.52 -8.16
N PRO A 143 -10.03 1.78 -9.25
CA PRO A 143 -10.95 2.92 -9.27
C PRO A 143 -12.08 2.74 -8.23
N PRO A 144 -12.80 3.80 -7.85
CA PRO A 144 -13.83 3.78 -6.81
C PRO A 144 -15.00 2.82 -7.01
N GLY A 145 -15.22 2.32 -8.23
CA GLY A 145 -16.22 1.28 -8.52
C GLY A 145 -15.66 -0.15 -8.50
N ALA A 146 -14.36 -0.31 -8.34
CA ALA A 146 -13.74 -1.62 -8.20
C ALA A 146 -14.21 -2.28 -6.90
N SER A 147 -14.58 -3.55 -7.02
CA SER A 147 -15.10 -4.37 -5.93
C SER A 147 -14.16 -5.51 -5.56
N ARG A 148 -13.27 -5.90 -6.49
CA ARG A 148 -12.40 -7.06 -6.34
C ARG A 148 -11.23 -6.97 -7.31
N LEU A 149 -10.04 -7.34 -6.84
CA LEU A 149 -8.82 -7.43 -7.63
C LEU A 149 -8.07 -8.73 -7.31
N PRO A 150 -8.34 -9.85 -8.00
CA PRO A 150 -7.48 -11.03 -7.94
C PRO A 150 -6.11 -10.69 -8.53
N VAL A 151 -5.06 -11.05 -7.80
CA VAL A 151 -3.67 -10.82 -8.19
C VAL A 151 -2.83 -12.08 -8.01
N ALA A 152 -1.79 -12.21 -8.82
CA ALA A 152 -0.72 -13.19 -8.65
C ALA A 152 0.58 -12.47 -8.34
N VAL A 153 1.06 -12.59 -7.10
CA VAL A 153 2.28 -11.92 -6.63
C VAL A 153 3.47 -12.84 -6.81
N ASP A 154 4.50 -12.37 -7.52
CA ASP A 154 5.73 -13.11 -7.69
C ASP A 154 6.45 -13.30 -6.35
N VAL A 155 6.84 -14.54 -6.05
CA VAL A 155 7.47 -14.86 -4.76
C VAL A 155 8.87 -14.24 -4.61
N ARG A 156 9.54 -13.88 -5.69
CA ARG A 156 10.90 -13.31 -5.62
C ARG A 156 10.88 -11.80 -5.67
N SER A 157 10.22 -11.21 -6.66
CA SER A 157 10.25 -9.76 -6.87
C SER A 157 9.12 -9.01 -6.16
N GLY A 158 8.02 -9.69 -5.80
CA GLY A 158 6.81 -9.03 -5.30
C GLY A 158 5.96 -8.37 -6.37
N LEU A 159 6.41 -8.36 -7.63
CA LEU A 159 5.69 -7.79 -8.77
C LEU A 159 4.42 -8.59 -9.07
N LEU A 160 3.45 -7.94 -9.74
CA LEU A 160 2.20 -8.59 -10.11
C LEU A 160 2.36 -9.30 -11.45
N LEU A 161 2.47 -10.62 -11.43
CA LEU A 161 2.50 -11.45 -12.65
C LEU A 161 1.15 -11.38 -13.38
N ARG A 162 0.06 -11.19 -12.63
CA ARG A 162 -1.30 -11.04 -13.15
C ARG A 162 -2.13 -10.17 -12.21
N ALA A 163 -3.03 -9.37 -12.78
CA ALA A 163 -4.07 -8.67 -12.05
C ALA A 163 -5.37 -8.63 -12.88
N GLU A 164 -6.52 -8.70 -12.22
CA GLU A 164 -7.83 -8.59 -12.86
C GLU A 164 -8.77 -7.73 -12.03
N ALA A 165 -9.24 -6.61 -12.55
CA ALA A 165 -10.10 -5.70 -11.82
C ALA A 165 -11.58 -5.92 -12.17
N PHE A 166 -12.41 -6.07 -11.13
CA PHE A 166 -13.83 -6.37 -11.24
C PHE A 166 -14.69 -5.31 -10.53
N ASP A 167 -15.88 -5.07 -11.08
CA ASP A 167 -16.97 -4.34 -10.44
C ASP A 167 -18.23 -5.24 -10.32
N SER A 168 -19.38 -4.65 -9.98
CA SER A 168 -20.67 -5.36 -9.89
C SER A 168 -21.16 -5.98 -11.21
N HIS A 169 -20.60 -5.55 -12.34
CA HIS A 169 -20.97 -5.96 -13.68
C HIS A 169 -19.94 -6.91 -14.32
N GLY A 170 -18.83 -7.24 -13.65
CA GLY A 170 -17.83 -8.19 -14.13
C GLY A 170 -16.41 -7.64 -14.21
N CYS A 171 -15.55 -8.30 -14.99
CA CYS A 171 -14.17 -7.85 -15.23
C CYS A 171 -14.18 -6.62 -16.14
N PHE A 172 -13.50 -5.55 -15.75
CA PHE A 172 -13.32 -4.37 -16.60
C PHE A 172 -11.88 -4.18 -17.07
N ARG A 173 -10.90 -4.80 -16.41
CA ARG A 173 -9.49 -4.76 -16.81
C ARG A 173 -8.78 -6.04 -16.41
N SER A 174 -7.89 -6.54 -17.27
CA SER A 174 -6.97 -7.63 -16.92
C SER A 174 -5.58 -7.30 -17.41
N GLY A 175 -4.55 -7.78 -16.73
CA GLY A 175 -3.18 -7.56 -17.17
C GLY A 175 -2.23 -8.64 -16.66
N THR A 176 -1.12 -8.76 -17.37
CA THR A 176 -0.09 -9.76 -17.13
C THR A 176 1.28 -9.12 -17.26
N LEU A 177 2.21 -9.51 -16.39
CA LEU A 177 3.61 -9.14 -16.46
C LEU A 177 4.45 -10.40 -16.67
N ARG A 178 4.99 -10.54 -17.88
CA ARG A 178 5.89 -11.65 -18.22
C ARG A 178 7.33 -11.24 -17.94
N LEU A 179 7.88 -11.72 -16.83
CA LEU A 179 9.26 -11.43 -16.43
C LEU A 179 10.24 -12.33 -17.17
N ALA A 180 11.14 -11.72 -17.96
CA ALA A 180 12.21 -12.43 -18.65
C ALA A 180 13.41 -12.66 -17.74
N ARG A 181 13.78 -11.63 -16.96
CA ARG A 181 14.89 -11.67 -15.99
C ARG A 181 14.62 -10.71 -14.84
N THR A 182 15.08 -11.07 -13.64
CA THR A 182 15.14 -10.15 -12.50
C THR A 182 16.53 -10.20 -11.87
N SER A 183 16.98 -9.09 -11.29
CA SER A 183 18.19 -9.04 -10.44
C SER A 183 18.10 -10.05 -9.29
N ALA A 184 16.90 -10.32 -8.77
CA ALA A 184 16.64 -11.40 -7.80
C ALA A 184 16.99 -12.80 -8.33
N ASP A 185 17.01 -13.03 -9.65
CA ASP A 185 17.42 -14.31 -10.25
C ASP A 185 18.95 -14.47 -10.34
N THR A 186 19.72 -13.38 -10.18
CA THR A 186 21.20 -13.41 -10.21
C THR A 186 21.84 -13.72 -8.86
N HIS A 187 21.05 -13.73 -7.77
CA HIS A 187 21.48 -14.28 -6.49
C HIS A 187 21.20 -15.79 -6.50
N THR A 188 22.28 -16.56 -6.56
CA THR A 188 22.27 -18.01 -6.62
C THR A 188 21.61 -18.58 -5.37
N ASP A 189 20.60 -19.44 -5.57
CA ASP A 189 20.09 -20.44 -4.60
C ASP A 189 19.75 -19.94 -3.18
N THR A 190 19.35 -18.67 -3.03
CA THR A 190 18.74 -18.24 -1.78
C THR A 190 17.25 -18.58 -1.86
N ASP A 191 16.77 -19.44 -0.95
CA ASP A 191 15.34 -19.58 -0.61
C ASP A 191 14.66 -18.22 -0.69
N PRO A 192 13.41 -18.11 -1.19
CA PRO A 192 12.72 -16.84 -1.19
C PRO A 192 12.76 -16.32 0.24
N ALA A 193 13.57 -15.29 0.46
CA ALA A 193 13.74 -14.77 1.80
C ALA A 193 12.33 -14.35 2.23
N ALA A 194 11.79 -15.02 3.25
CA ALA A 194 10.76 -14.41 4.04
C ALA A 194 11.22 -12.97 4.32
N PRO A 195 10.34 -11.95 4.31
CA PRO A 195 10.73 -10.64 4.81
C PRO A 195 11.25 -10.84 6.23
N ALA A 196 12.57 -10.98 6.35
CA ALA A 196 13.19 -11.53 7.54
C ALA A 196 13.09 -10.45 8.61
N PRO A 197 12.78 -10.78 9.87
CA PRO A 197 12.78 -9.80 10.94
C PRO A 197 14.15 -9.11 11.12
N ASP A 198 15.20 -9.69 10.53
CA ASP A 198 16.60 -9.31 10.71
C ASP A 198 17.24 -8.74 9.41
N GLY A 199 16.45 -8.51 8.36
CA GLY A 199 16.94 -8.08 7.04
C GLY A 199 17.56 -6.67 7.07
N THR A 200 18.70 -6.51 6.39
CA THR A 200 19.49 -5.26 6.29
C THR A 200 18.83 -4.16 5.41
N GLY A 201 17.51 -4.06 5.36
CA GLY A 201 16.78 -3.11 4.52
C GLY A 201 15.41 -2.73 5.08
N ALA A 202 14.74 -1.74 4.50
CA ALA A 202 13.44 -1.26 5.00
C ALA A 202 12.26 -2.22 4.68
N GLY A 203 12.46 -3.20 3.80
CA GLY A 203 11.45 -4.16 3.34
C GLY A 203 10.67 -4.85 4.47
N PRO A 204 11.31 -5.45 5.50
CA PRO A 204 10.61 -6.08 6.62
C PRO A 204 9.72 -5.11 7.42
N VAL A 205 10.13 -3.85 7.58
CA VAL A 205 9.33 -2.82 8.27
C VAL A 205 8.12 -2.45 7.42
N LEU A 206 8.30 -2.25 6.11
CA LEU A 206 7.19 -2.01 5.17
C LEU A 206 6.22 -3.19 5.08
N ALA A 207 6.74 -4.42 5.08
CA ALA A 207 5.95 -5.63 5.09
C ALA A 207 5.04 -5.66 6.32
N ARG A 208 5.59 -5.32 7.49
CA ARG A 208 4.83 -5.24 8.74
C ARG A 208 3.76 -4.15 8.69
N MET A 209 4.08 -2.97 8.15
CA MET A 209 3.09 -1.90 7.92
C MET A 209 1.94 -2.39 7.05
N ALA A 210 2.22 -3.11 5.95
CA ALA A 210 1.20 -3.63 5.04
C ALA A 210 0.32 -4.72 5.66
N THR A 211 0.89 -5.59 6.51
CA THR A 211 0.11 -6.63 7.20
C THR A 211 -0.95 -6.07 8.14
N SER A 212 -0.90 -4.77 8.47
CA SER A 212 -1.97 -4.10 9.23
C SER A 212 -3.36 -4.20 8.56
N LEU A 213 -3.43 -4.47 7.25
CA LEU A 213 -4.69 -4.74 6.54
C LEU A 213 -5.38 -6.05 6.97
N LEU A 214 -4.61 -7.06 7.34
CA LEU A 214 -5.11 -8.41 7.62
C LEU A 214 -5.46 -8.63 9.09
N ASP A 215 -4.79 -7.91 9.97
CA ASP A 215 -4.88 -8.15 11.40
C ASP A 215 -5.70 -7.02 12.04
N PRO A 216 -6.99 -7.25 12.37
CA PRO A 216 -7.80 -6.23 13.01
C PRO A 216 -7.29 -5.96 14.42
N VAL A 217 -7.23 -4.68 14.82
CA VAL A 217 -6.72 -4.29 16.13
C VAL A 217 -7.64 -3.25 16.75
N ARG A 218 -8.08 -3.52 17.98
CA ARG A 218 -8.79 -2.57 18.84
C ARG A 218 -7.87 -2.20 19.99
N LEU A 219 -7.53 -0.92 20.12
CA LEU A 219 -6.63 -0.46 21.18
C LEU A 219 -7.20 0.75 21.91
N ARG A 220 -6.67 0.99 23.10
CA ARG A 220 -6.67 2.32 23.73
C ARG A 220 -5.24 2.85 23.71
N ALA A 221 -5.04 4.11 23.35
CA ALA A 221 -3.71 4.69 23.24
C ALA A 221 -3.64 6.15 23.70
N GLU A 222 -2.50 6.52 24.29
CA GLU A 222 -2.16 7.91 24.57
C GLU A 222 -1.19 8.41 23.50
N ILE A 223 -1.54 9.52 22.84
CA ILE A 223 -0.77 10.10 21.75
C ILE A 223 -0.33 11.51 22.13
N HIS A 224 0.95 11.77 21.98
CA HIS A 224 1.51 13.11 22.01
C HIS A 224 1.70 13.61 20.58
N ALA A 225 1.18 14.78 20.25
CA ALA A 225 1.24 15.35 18.90
C ALA A 225 1.78 16.78 18.87
N GLU A 226 2.72 17.05 17.97
CA GLU A 226 3.33 18.38 17.80
C GLU A 226 3.41 18.77 16.31
N PRO A 227 2.91 19.97 15.90
CA PRO A 227 2.08 20.86 16.69
C PRO A 227 0.77 20.18 17.10
N GLY A 228 0.10 20.75 18.10
CA GLY A 228 -1.16 20.20 18.61
C GLY A 228 -2.18 19.91 17.52
N LEU A 229 -2.92 18.80 17.65
CA LEU A 229 -4.04 18.49 16.77
C LEU A 229 -5.25 19.35 17.17
N ASP A 230 -5.25 20.63 16.79
CA ASP A 230 -6.35 21.54 17.11
C ASP A 230 -7.62 21.24 16.29
N PRO A 231 -8.83 21.42 16.85
CA PRO A 231 -10.06 20.79 16.34
C PRO A 231 -10.71 21.59 15.19
N PRO A 232 -11.73 21.03 14.51
CA PRO A 232 -12.58 19.93 14.97
C PRO A 232 -12.16 18.59 14.37
N LEU A 233 -12.10 17.56 15.21
CA LEU A 233 -12.01 16.14 14.81
C LEU A 233 -13.42 15.51 14.72
N PRO A 234 -14.29 15.82 13.75
CA PRO A 234 -15.38 14.95 13.38
C PRO A 234 -14.97 14.20 12.12
N THR A 235 -14.78 12.90 12.24
CA THR A 235 -15.01 12.00 11.10
C THR A 235 -16.27 11.23 11.43
N ALA A 236 -17.19 11.11 10.47
CA ALA A 236 -18.19 10.06 10.58
C ALA A 236 -17.38 8.76 10.68
N ALA A 237 -17.46 8.06 11.82
CA ALA A 237 -16.68 6.86 12.05
C ALA A 237 -17.05 5.84 10.96
N LEU A 238 -16.20 5.72 9.95
CA LEU A 238 -16.41 4.72 8.91
C LEU A 238 -16.28 3.34 9.56
N PRO A 239 -17.11 2.36 9.17
CA PRO A 239 -16.95 1.01 9.64
C PRO A 239 -15.55 0.49 9.31
N SER A 240 -14.74 0.30 10.34
CA SER A 240 -13.45 -0.36 10.24
C SER A 240 -13.38 -1.44 11.32
N PRO A 241 -12.73 -2.58 11.02
CA PRO A 241 -12.39 -3.55 12.05
C PRO A 241 -11.29 -3.02 12.99
N ARG A 242 -10.59 -1.94 12.61
CA ARG A 242 -9.63 -1.19 13.45
C ARG A 242 -10.30 0.04 14.07
N ARG A 243 -10.39 0.08 15.40
CA ARG A 243 -11.03 1.18 16.15
C ARG A 243 -10.33 1.45 17.47
N TRP A 244 -9.99 2.70 17.73
CA TRP A 244 -9.21 3.08 18.90
C TRP A 244 -9.86 4.21 19.67
N THR A 245 -9.68 4.19 20.99
CA THR A 245 -9.88 5.37 21.84
C THR A 245 -8.51 6.03 22.03
N VAL A 246 -8.36 7.24 21.54
CA VAL A 246 -7.11 7.99 21.55
C VAL A 246 -7.23 9.19 22.47
N THR A 247 -6.33 9.30 23.44
CA THR A 247 -6.15 10.52 24.24
C THR A 247 -5.00 11.32 23.65
N VAL A 248 -5.31 12.45 23.02
CA VAL A 248 -4.35 13.38 22.41
C VAL A 248 -3.98 14.45 23.43
N HIS A 249 -2.68 14.60 23.68
CA HIS A 249 -2.13 15.73 24.42
C HIS A 249 -1.57 16.77 23.44
N SER A 250 -2.15 17.96 23.43
CA SER A 250 -1.70 19.11 22.64
C SER A 250 -1.41 20.31 23.55
N PRO A 251 -0.68 21.34 23.06
CA PRO A 251 -0.50 22.59 23.80
C PRO A 251 -1.82 23.28 24.19
N SER A 252 -2.90 23.01 23.45
CA SER A 252 -4.26 23.55 23.67
C SER A 252 -5.10 22.76 24.69
N GLY A 253 -4.67 21.58 25.10
CA GLY A 253 -5.38 20.75 26.09
C GLY A 253 -5.23 19.24 25.87
N THR A 254 -5.97 18.46 26.64
CA THR A 254 -6.08 17.01 26.43
C THR A 254 -7.46 16.67 25.89
N LEU A 255 -7.52 15.89 24.82
CA LEU A 255 -8.75 15.50 24.13
C LEU A 255 -8.80 13.98 23.96
N THR A 256 -9.91 13.34 24.34
CA THR A 256 -10.14 11.92 24.05
C THR A 256 -11.14 11.77 22.91
N VAL A 257 -10.79 11.00 21.88
CA VAL A 257 -11.60 10.77 20.68
C VAL A 257 -11.63 9.30 20.30
N GLU A 258 -12.73 8.87 19.69
CA GLU A 258 -12.79 7.58 19.01
C GLU A 258 -12.40 7.73 17.54
N ILE A 259 -11.49 6.87 17.07
CA ILE A 259 -10.96 6.93 15.71
C ILE A 259 -11.06 5.57 15.05
N SER A 260 -11.49 5.60 13.79
CA SER A 260 -11.50 4.45 12.89
C SER A 260 -10.21 4.41 12.08
N GLY A 261 -9.68 3.22 11.82
CA GLY A 261 -8.57 3.03 10.88
C GLY A 261 -8.95 3.30 9.41
N ALA A 262 -10.21 3.61 9.13
CA ALA A 262 -10.72 4.04 7.84
C ALA A 262 -11.17 5.51 7.88
N TYR A 263 -10.83 6.27 6.84
CA TYR A 263 -11.23 7.66 6.68
C TYR A 263 -11.47 7.97 5.19
N ARG A 264 -12.22 9.03 4.95
CA ARG A 264 -12.41 9.59 3.63
C ARG A 264 -11.27 10.53 3.30
N SER A 265 -10.36 10.13 2.40
CA SER A 265 -9.21 10.98 2.01
C SER A 265 -9.63 12.32 1.42
N ASP A 266 -10.85 12.43 0.85
CA ASP A 266 -11.42 13.66 0.28
C ASP A 266 -12.13 14.57 1.30
N ARG A 267 -12.37 14.10 2.54
CA ARG A 267 -13.19 14.82 3.54
C ARG A 267 -12.60 14.87 4.94
N ALA A 268 -11.65 14.00 5.26
CA ALA A 268 -11.06 13.95 6.58
C ALA A 268 -10.18 15.18 6.81
N ALA A 269 -10.34 15.82 7.96
CA ALA A 269 -9.37 16.81 8.41
C ALA A 269 -7.99 16.15 8.51
N PRO A 270 -6.89 16.84 8.17
CA PRO A 270 -5.54 16.26 8.18
C PRO A 270 -5.17 15.59 9.52
N ALA A 271 -5.62 16.16 10.64
CA ALA A 271 -5.44 15.58 11.97
C ALA A 271 -6.09 14.19 12.12
N ALA A 272 -7.33 14.03 11.63
CA ALA A 272 -8.04 12.75 11.68
C ALA A 272 -7.42 11.72 10.73
N ALA A 273 -7.03 12.15 9.53
CA ALA A 273 -6.34 11.31 8.54
C ALA A 273 -5.00 10.81 9.08
N ARG A 274 -4.17 11.67 9.69
CA ARG A 274 -2.91 11.27 10.33
C ARG A 274 -3.12 10.22 11.40
N LEU A 275 -4.11 10.43 12.28
CA LEU A 275 -4.42 9.48 13.33
C LEU A 275 -4.86 8.14 12.72
N ALA A 276 -5.74 8.14 11.72
CA ALA A 276 -6.16 6.91 11.04
C ALA A 276 -5.00 6.21 10.30
N GLU A 277 -4.09 6.96 9.68
CA GLU A 277 -2.87 6.46 9.03
C GLU A 277 -1.86 5.88 10.04
N LEU A 278 -1.79 6.39 11.29
CA LEU A 278 -1.04 5.73 12.38
C LEU A 278 -1.62 4.34 12.70
N LEU A 279 -2.95 4.22 12.67
CA LEU A 279 -3.65 2.97 13.00
C LEU A 279 -3.59 1.94 11.87
N THR A 280 -3.51 2.41 10.63
CA THR A 280 -3.51 1.59 9.42
C THR A 280 -2.34 2.01 8.51
N PRO A 281 -1.08 1.76 8.92
CA PRO A 281 0.09 2.23 8.18
C PRO A 281 0.24 1.64 6.78
N ALA A 282 -0.48 0.57 6.47
CA ALA A 282 -0.63 0.08 5.10
C ALA A 282 -1.08 1.19 4.12
N ARG A 283 -1.90 2.15 4.58
CA ARG A 283 -2.31 3.32 3.80
C ARG A 283 -1.18 4.28 3.48
N ILE A 284 -0.11 4.27 4.27
CA ILE A 284 1.07 5.11 4.05
C ILE A 284 2.03 4.44 3.06
N VAL A 285 2.12 3.11 3.06
CA VAL A 285 3.06 2.32 2.23
C VAL A 285 2.97 2.69 0.74
N SER A 286 1.77 2.94 0.21
CA SER A 286 1.56 3.35 -1.18
C SER A 286 2.29 4.64 -1.56
N HIS A 287 2.57 5.50 -0.59
CA HIS A 287 3.19 6.80 -0.79
C HIS A 287 4.70 6.82 -0.47
N LEU A 288 5.24 5.78 0.17
CA LEU A 288 6.65 5.79 0.58
C LEU A 288 7.60 5.54 -0.60
N ALA A 289 8.61 6.37 -0.73
CA ALA A 289 9.73 6.20 -1.65
C ALA A 289 11.06 6.31 -0.89
N ASP A 290 12.15 5.85 -1.50
CA ASP A 290 13.51 5.91 -0.96
C ASP A 290 13.61 5.44 0.51
N ALA A 291 12.86 4.38 0.84
CA ALA A 291 12.76 3.88 2.21
C ALA A 291 14.08 3.22 2.65
N THR A 292 14.65 3.75 3.73
CA THR A 292 15.92 3.32 4.32
C THR A 292 15.72 2.89 5.76
N LEU A 293 16.39 1.83 6.19
CA LEU A 293 16.29 1.33 7.55
C LEU A 293 17.12 2.23 8.49
N THR A 294 16.52 2.69 9.59
CA THR A 294 17.18 3.50 10.62
C THR A 294 17.30 2.79 11.97
N GLY A 295 16.62 1.66 12.12
CA GLY A 295 16.69 0.75 13.26
C GLY A 295 15.89 -0.51 12.99
N PRO A 296 15.88 -1.50 13.90
CA PRO A 296 15.24 -2.81 13.66
C PRO A 296 13.75 -2.74 13.26
N HIS A 297 13.05 -1.70 13.73
CA HIS A 297 11.63 -1.48 13.45
C HIS A 297 11.37 -0.05 12.99
N SER A 298 12.41 0.65 12.53
CA SER A 298 12.36 2.06 12.20
C SER A 298 12.89 2.29 10.80
N LEU A 299 12.22 3.15 10.05
CA LEU A 299 12.63 3.53 8.72
C LEU A 299 12.56 5.04 8.54
N ARG A 300 13.31 5.53 7.56
CA ARG A 300 13.23 6.86 6.98
C ARG A 300 12.82 6.74 5.53
N ALA A 301 11.86 7.53 5.09
CA ALA A 301 11.40 7.51 3.70
C ALA A 301 11.02 8.92 3.24
N THR A 302 11.12 9.16 1.94
CA THR A 302 10.40 10.26 1.30
C THR A 302 8.95 9.82 1.09
N VAL A 303 8.03 10.78 1.07
CA VAL A 303 6.62 10.50 0.82
C VAL A 303 6.21 11.23 -0.44
N ARG A 304 5.60 10.50 -1.38
CA ARG A 304 5.13 11.08 -2.64
C ARG A 304 4.14 12.22 -2.34
N PRO A 305 4.25 13.36 -3.02
CA PRO A 305 3.51 14.57 -2.70
C PRO A 305 1.99 14.39 -2.87
N LEU A 306 1.21 15.29 -2.23
CA LEU A 306 -0.26 15.42 -2.24
C LEU A 306 -0.97 15.38 -3.62
N ARG A 307 -0.28 15.24 -4.74
CA ARG A 307 -0.89 15.29 -6.07
C ARG A 307 -1.47 13.93 -6.50
N THR A 308 -1.09 12.85 -5.83
CA THR A 308 -1.63 11.49 -6.05
C THR A 308 -2.63 11.14 -4.96
N PHE A 309 -3.87 10.91 -5.36
CA PHE A 309 -4.89 10.38 -4.46
C PHE A 309 -4.57 8.90 -4.17
N PRO A 310 -4.90 8.34 -2.98
CA PRO A 310 -5.40 9.04 -1.80
C PRO A 310 -4.36 9.99 -1.22
N LEU A 311 -4.82 11.09 -0.62
CA LEU A 311 -3.93 12.04 0.04
C LEU A 311 -3.38 11.42 1.33
N SER A 312 -2.07 11.22 1.43
CA SER A 312 -1.45 10.96 2.74
C SER A 312 -1.33 12.26 3.51
N ALA A 313 -1.83 12.26 4.75
CA ALA A 313 -1.76 13.43 5.61
C ALA A 313 -0.37 13.65 6.25
N TRP A 314 0.57 12.72 6.04
CA TRP A 314 1.96 12.79 6.55
C TRP A 314 2.92 13.60 5.69
N ALA A 315 2.59 13.85 4.42
CA ALA A 315 3.42 14.67 3.54
C ALA A 315 2.60 15.63 2.69
N PRO A 316 2.23 16.79 3.26
CA PRO A 316 1.49 17.80 2.54
C PRO A 316 2.29 18.49 1.42
N GLU A 317 3.62 18.37 1.40
CA GLU A 317 4.50 19.08 0.47
C GLU A 317 5.52 18.13 -0.17
N GLU A 318 6.13 18.59 -1.26
CA GLU A 318 7.21 17.87 -1.95
C GLU A 318 8.46 17.77 -1.05
N ASP A 319 9.26 16.73 -1.25
CA ASP A 319 10.57 16.52 -0.58
C ASP A 319 10.55 16.41 0.95
N LEU A 320 9.40 16.11 1.56
CA LEU A 320 9.30 15.85 2.98
C LEU A 320 9.86 14.47 3.33
N VAL A 321 10.70 14.44 4.37
CA VAL A 321 11.27 13.22 4.91
C VAL A 321 10.48 12.82 6.14
N CYS A 322 10.07 11.55 6.19
CA CYS A 322 9.38 10.98 7.32
C CYS A 322 10.21 9.89 7.99
N ASP A 323 10.29 9.95 9.32
CA ASP A 323 10.84 8.90 10.17
C ASP A 323 9.67 8.17 10.84
N PHE A 324 9.60 6.84 10.66
CA PHE A 324 8.56 5.98 11.21
C PHE A 324 9.17 4.90 12.09
N THR A 325 8.51 4.56 13.19
CA THR A 325 8.80 3.38 14.02
C THR A 325 7.54 2.57 14.23
N VAL A 326 7.64 1.28 13.96
CA VAL A 326 6.52 0.35 13.92
C VAL A 326 6.56 -0.58 15.15
N ASP A 327 5.40 -0.83 15.75
CA ASP A 327 5.27 -1.87 16.77
C ASP A 327 5.49 -3.26 16.16
N PRO A 328 6.41 -4.08 16.69
CA PRO A 328 6.73 -5.36 16.09
C PRO A 328 5.59 -6.39 16.14
N ALA A 329 4.67 -6.28 17.10
CA ALA A 329 3.61 -7.25 17.29
C ALA A 329 2.35 -6.92 16.46
N THR A 330 2.00 -5.64 16.35
CA THR A 330 0.72 -5.18 15.81
C THR A 330 0.86 -4.42 14.48
N GLY A 331 2.08 -4.01 14.13
CA GLY A 331 2.38 -3.28 12.92
C GLY A 331 1.89 -1.82 12.90
N ILE A 332 1.47 -1.27 14.03
CA ILE A 332 1.01 0.13 14.16
C ILE A 332 2.22 1.09 14.21
N LEU A 333 2.01 2.37 13.94
CA LEU A 333 3.06 3.38 14.14
C LEU A 333 3.13 3.82 15.61
N LEU A 334 4.26 3.56 16.25
CA LEU A 334 4.59 4.04 17.59
C LEU A 334 5.17 5.45 17.56
N HIS A 335 5.99 5.72 16.54
CA HIS A 335 6.55 7.04 16.29
C HIS A 335 6.40 7.37 14.81
N ALA A 336 5.98 8.59 14.53
CA ALA A 336 5.91 9.10 13.18
C ALA A 336 6.25 10.59 13.21
N ARG A 337 7.24 11.00 12.41
CA ARG A 337 7.77 12.35 12.40
C ARG A 337 8.01 12.78 10.97
N THR A 338 7.52 13.95 10.60
CA THR A 338 7.77 14.60 9.31
C THR A 338 8.67 15.81 9.51
N THR A 339 9.73 15.90 8.70
CA THR A 339 10.65 17.05 8.66
C THR A 339 10.73 17.63 7.26
N ASP A 340 10.87 18.95 7.17
CA ASP A 340 11.23 19.64 5.92
C ASP A 340 12.72 19.55 5.62
N THR A 341 13.13 20.09 4.47
CA THR A 341 14.53 20.14 4.01
C THR A 341 15.45 20.94 4.93
N ALA A 342 14.89 21.84 5.75
CA ALA A 342 15.62 22.57 6.79
C ALA A 342 15.67 21.81 8.13
N SER A 343 15.25 20.54 8.16
CA SER A 343 15.17 19.67 9.35
C SER A 343 14.23 20.17 10.44
N ARG A 344 13.33 21.12 10.12
CA ARG A 344 12.30 21.56 11.05
C ARG A 344 11.23 20.49 11.15
N VAL A 345 10.81 20.17 12.37
CA VAL A 345 9.70 19.25 12.62
C VAL A 345 8.41 19.94 12.22
N LEU A 346 7.76 19.40 11.18
CA LEU A 346 6.44 19.85 10.75
C LEU A 346 5.34 19.15 11.53
N PHE A 347 5.55 17.86 11.79
CA PHE A 347 4.61 17.06 12.56
C PHE A 347 5.32 15.91 13.27
N ARG A 348 4.86 15.57 14.48
CA ARG A 348 5.31 14.41 15.25
C ARG A 348 4.13 13.80 15.99
N CYS A 349 3.95 12.49 15.87
CA CYS A 349 3.13 11.70 16.80
C CYS A 349 3.98 10.65 17.50
N GLU A 350 3.68 10.45 18.78
CA GLU A 350 4.26 9.42 19.63
C GLU A 350 3.17 8.73 20.43
N VAL A 351 3.08 7.40 20.30
CA VAL A 351 2.23 6.53 21.11
C VAL A 351 2.99 6.19 22.39
N ARG A 352 2.53 6.70 23.54
CA ARG A 352 3.21 6.49 24.83
C ARG A 352 2.81 5.20 25.52
N THR A 353 1.53 4.89 25.45
CA THR A 353 0.93 3.69 26.02
C THR A 353 -0.10 3.16 25.04
N PHE A 354 -0.21 1.84 24.93
CA PHE A 354 -1.36 1.23 24.30
C PHE A 354 -1.70 -0.12 24.94
N HIS A 355 -2.99 -0.47 24.93
CA HIS A 355 -3.49 -1.73 25.45
C HIS A 355 -4.42 -2.40 24.44
N PRO A 356 -4.30 -3.72 24.23
CA PRO A 356 -5.33 -4.51 23.55
C PRO A 356 -6.69 -4.27 24.23
N GLY A 357 -7.67 -3.88 23.44
CA GLY A 357 -9.04 -3.60 23.88
C GLY A 357 -9.98 -4.78 23.72
#